data_AF-A0A426QUR8-F1
#
_entry.id   AF-A0A426QUR8-F1
#
_cell.length_a   1.000
_cell.length_b   1.000
_cell.length_c   1.000
_cell.angle_alpha   90.00
_cell.angle_beta   90.00
_cell.angle_gamma   90.00
#
_symmetry.space_group_name_H-M   'P 1'
#
loop_
_entity.id
_entity.type
_entity.pdbx_description
1 polymer ?
#
loop_
_entity_poly.entity_id
_entity_poly.type
_entity_poly.pdbx_seq_one_letter_code
_entity_poly.pdbx_strand_id
1 'polypeptide(L)'
;MADFSQYGKRRQAKGGIEARNKRGAFGQTWWGRHFVTAMEELADPGRIARGRTYARGGQVLNLGVERGQIYGEVQGSQLEPFSASVIVDPLSSGQIDALVDRVSSNPGMLAELASNAIPQALASTLLPHDKGQLDFDCTCPDDGWPCKHAAALMYIAAEHIDASATTILTLRGVDLDQLIEGVGEAEVEVGTDDWFGDEMEFPALPKPDFAPAVDDLDMMVLRRALRSTGSEEHEVTRGVEDLRAFYRRL
;
A
#
# COMPACT_ATOMS: atom_id res chain seq x y z
N MET A 1 -23.15 -32.06 0.44
CA MET A 1 -22.65 -31.41 1.67
C MET A 1 -21.59 -32.34 2.22
N ALA A 2 -20.31 -31.98 2.17
CA ALA A 2 -19.24 -32.87 2.59
C ALA A 2 -19.41 -33.26 4.07
N ASP A 3 -19.25 -34.55 4.37
CA ASP A 3 -19.36 -35.08 5.73
C ASP A 3 -18.05 -34.86 6.48
N PHE A 4 -18.05 -33.88 7.37
CA PHE A 4 -16.91 -33.53 8.20
C PHE A 4 -16.94 -34.18 9.60
N SER A 5 -17.92 -35.05 9.89
CA SER A 5 -18.07 -35.69 11.20
C SER A 5 -16.89 -36.61 11.56
N GLN A 6 -16.18 -37.13 10.56
CA GLN A 6 -14.97 -37.92 10.71
C GLN A 6 -13.75 -37.12 11.21
N TYR A 7 -13.77 -35.78 11.08
CA TYR A 7 -12.68 -34.93 11.56
C TYR A 7 -12.91 -34.61 13.04
N GLY A 8 -11.99 -35.07 13.90
CA GLY A 8 -12.06 -34.87 15.35
C GLY A 8 -11.98 -33.40 15.79
N LYS A 9 -12.04 -33.17 17.11
CA LYS A 9 -11.87 -31.82 17.68
C LYS A 9 -10.51 -31.23 17.29
N ARG A 10 -10.43 -29.90 17.18
CA ARG A 10 -9.17 -29.20 16.91
C ARG A 10 -8.10 -29.61 17.93
N ARG A 11 -6.88 -29.88 17.45
CA ARG A 11 -5.74 -30.11 18.32
C ARG A 11 -5.17 -28.77 18.76
N GLN A 12 -4.51 -28.73 19.90
CA GLN A 12 -3.78 -27.54 20.32
C GLN A 12 -2.41 -27.55 19.65
N ALA A 13 -2.09 -26.50 18.91
CA ALA A 13 -0.74 -26.25 18.43
C ALA A 13 0.25 -26.15 19.62
N LYS A 14 1.43 -26.73 19.45
CA LYS A 14 2.56 -26.52 20.37
C LYS A 14 3.46 -25.47 19.75
N GLY A 15 3.53 -24.28 20.36
CA GLY A 15 4.43 -23.21 19.93
C GLY A 15 4.00 -22.46 18.68
N GLY A 16 2.70 -22.38 18.39
CA GLY A 16 2.23 -21.49 17.32
C GLY A 16 2.33 -20.02 17.69
N ILE A 17 2.32 -19.17 16.66
CA ILE A 17 2.40 -17.72 16.76
C ILE A 17 1.23 -17.21 17.60
N GLU A 18 1.55 -16.59 18.73
CA GLU A 18 0.53 -15.95 19.55
C GLU A 18 0.07 -14.65 18.88
N ALA A 19 -1.23 -14.56 18.57
CA ALA A 19 -1.83 -13.31 18.13
C ALA A 19 -1.57 -12.22 19.19
N ARG A 20 -1.00 -11.09 18.76
CA ARG A 20 -0.78 -9.90 19.57
C ARG A 20 -2.11 -9.39 20.11
N ASN A 21 -3.16 -9.45 19.29
CA ASN A 21 -4.51 -9.10 19.71
C ASN A 21 -5.33 -10.31 20.17
N LYS A 22 -5.25 -10.60 21.48
CA LYS A 22 -6.05 -11.64 22.12
C LYS A 22 -7.52 -11.24 22.34
N ARG A 23 -7.86 -9.94 22.30
CA ARG A 23 -9.22 -9.39 22.52
C ARG A 23 -9.43 -8.06 21.76
N GLY A 24 -10.37 -8.05 20.81
CA GLY A 24 -10.70 -6.86 20.01
C GLY A 24 -10.55 -7.08 18.51
N ALA A 25 -10.65 -6.02 17.70
CA ALA A 25 -10.51 -6.12 16.24
C ALA A 25 -9.04 -6.32 15.84
N PHE A 26 -8.79 -7.18 14.85
CA PHE A 26 -7.49 -7.22 14.16
C PHE A 26 -7.32 -5.92 13.33
N GLY A 27 -6.08 -5.47 13.09
CA GLY A 27 -5.83 -4.17 12.48
C GLY A 27 -5.86 -3.04 13.52
N GLN A 28 -4.72 -2.73 14.14
CA GLN A 28 -4.57 -1.55 15.02
C GLN A 28 -4.39 -0.27 14.21
N THR A 29 -3.67 -0.38 13.10
CA THR A 29 -3.40 0.73 12.19
C THR A 29 -4.53 0.84 11.16
N TRP A 30 -4.60 1.96 10.45
CA TRP A 30 -5.62 2.11 9.41
C TRP A 30 -5.39 1.13 8.26
N TRP A 31 -4.13 0.81 7.92
CA TRP A 31 -3.79 -0.09 6.82
C TRP A 31 -4.00 -1.56 7.17
N GLY A 32 -3.65 -1.99 8.38
CA GLY A 32 -3.97 -3.36 8.80
C GLY A 32 -5.47 -3.56 8.94
N ARG A 33 -6.22 -2.55 9.37
CA ARG A 33 -7.69 -2.60 9.36
C ARG A 33 -8.24 -2.71 7.94
N HIS A 34 -7.69 -1.95 6.99
CA HIS A 34 -8.05 -2.05 5.58
C HIS A 34 -7.80 -3.46 5.02
N PHE A 35 -6.63 -4.04 5.33
CA PHE A 35 -6.27 -5.39 4.90
C PHE A 35 -7.23 -6.45 5.47
N VAL A 36 -7.59 -6.32 6.75
CA VAL A 36 -8.59 -7.20 7.38
C VAL A 36 -9.96 -7.05 6.72
N THR A 37 -10.42 -5.81 6.51
CA THR A 37 -11.73 -5.54 5.89
C THR A 37 -11.82 -6.12 4.48
N ALA A 38 -10.78 -5.96 3.65
CA ALA A 38 -10.75 -6.50 2.29
C ALA A 38 -10.99 -8.02 2.26
N MET A 39 -10.46 -8.75 3.24
CA MET A 39 -10.71 -10.19 3.38
C MET A 39 -12.10 -10.49 3.95
N GLU A 40 -12.57 -9.74 4.94
CA GLU A 40 -13.89 -9.98 5.54
C GLU A 40 -15.03 -9.77 4.52
N GLU A 41 -14.82 -8.91 3.51
CA GLU A 41 -15.76 -8.68 2.41
C GLU A 41 -15.76 -9.78 1.32
N LEU A 42 -14.75 -10.64 1.32
CA LEU A 42 -14.60 -11.77 0.39
C LEU A 42 -15.27 -13.05 0.88
N ALA A 43 -15.53 -13.15 2.18
CA ALA A 43 -15.74 -14.41 2.84
C ALA A 43 -17.08 -14.48 3.60
N ASP A 44 -17.58 -15.70 3.79
CA ASP A 44 -18.73 -15.94 4.67
C ASP A 44 -18.38 -15.55 6.13
N PRO A 45 -19.22 -14.75 6.82
CA PRO A 45 -18.96 -14.31 8.19
C PRO A 45 -18.72 -15.45 9.18
N GLY A 46 -19.38 -16.61 8.99
CA GLY A 46 -19.20 -17.80 9.81
C GLY A 46 -17.82 -18.45 9.64
N ARG A 47 -17.28 -18.44 8.42
CA ARG A 47 -15.91 -18.91 8.12
C ARG A 47 -14.87 -17.99 8.76
N ILE A 48 -15.07 -16.68 8.64
CA ILE A 48 -14.19 -15.67 9.21
C ILE A 48 -14.13 -15.74 10.74
N ALA A 49 -15.27 -15.89 11.41
CA ALA A 49 -15.31 -16.06 12.86
C ALA A 49 -14.50 -17.28 13.33
N ARG A 50 -14.53 -18.39 12.56
CA ARG A 50 -13.72 -19.58 12.85
C ARG A 50 -12.23 -19.33 12.62
N GLY A 51 -11.85 -18.68 11.52
CA GLY A 51 -10.46 -18.31 11.26
C GLY A 51 -9.89 -17.39 12.35
N ARG A 52 -10.67 -16.40 12.78
CA ARG A 52 -10.33 -15.50 13.89
C ARG A 52 -10.06 -16.26 15.19
N THR A 53 -10.84 -17.32 15.45
CA THR A 53 -10.67 -18.18 16.62
C THR A 53 -9.38 -19.00 16.53
N TYR A 54 -9.00 -19.48 15.34
CA TYR A 54 -7.76 -20.23 15.12
C TYR A 54 -6.53 -19.33 15.29
N ALA A 55 -6.55 -18.12 14.73
CA ALA A 55 -5.47 -17.14 14.90
C ALA A 55 -5.24 -16.82 16.39
N ARG A 56 -6.31 -16.46 17.13
CA ARG A 56 -6.21 -16.20 18.58
C ARG A 56 -5.83 -17.41 19.41
N GLY A 57 -6.17 -18.59 18.93
CA GLY A 57 -5.84 -19.86 19.56
C GLY A 57 -4.39 -20.31 19.31
N GLY A 58 -3.56 -19.48 18.66
CA GLY A 58 -2.17 -19.79 18.36
C GLY A 58 -2.02 -21.00 17.43
N GLN A 59 -2.96 -21.21 16.51
CA GLN A 59 -2.95 -22.39 15.65
C GLN A 59 -2.06 -22.23 14.41
N VAL A 60 -1.61 -21.03 14.09
CA VAL A 60 -0.66 -20.77 13.00
C VAL A 60 0.74 -21.04 13.55
N LEU A 61 1.44 -22.02 12.99
CA LEU A 61 2.73 -22.50 13.49
C LEU A 61 3.89 -21.63 13.00
N ASN A 62 3.82 -21.20 11.76
CA ASN A 62 4.79 -20.33 11.11
C ASN A 62 4.09 -19.40 10.12
N LEU A 63 4.77 -18.32 9.76
CA LEU A 63 4.33 -17.37 8.76
C LEU A 63 5.55 -16.92 7.97
N GLY A 64 5.52 -17.14 6.66
CA GLY A 64 6.45 -16.61 5.69
C GLY A 64 5.75 -15.60 4.79
N VAL A 65 6.50 -14.57 4.38
CA VAL A 65 6.03 -13.56 3.41
C VAL A 65 7.08 -13.45 2.31
N GLU A 66 6.62 -13.68 1.09
CA GLU A 66 7.40 -13.56 -0.12
C GLU A 66 6.64 -12.71 -1.13
N ARG A 67 7.29 -12.40 -2.27
CA ARG A 67 6.66 -11.65 -3.36
C ARG A 67 5.39 -12.36 -3.82
N GLY A 68 4.26 -11.71 -3.63
CA GLY A 68 2.93 -12.14 -4.04
C GLY A 68 2.32 -13.28 -3.22
N GLN A 69 2.99 -13.75 -2.16
CA GLN A 69 2.48 -14.88 -1.38
C GLN A 69 2.81 -14.75 0.11
N ILE A 70 1.81 -15.04 0.93
CA ILE A 70 1.95 -15.29 2.36
C ILE A 70 1.67 -16.77 2.57
N TYR A 71 2.52 -17.49 3.25
CA TYR A 71 2.34 -18.92 3.49
C TYR A 71 2.60 -19.28 4.94
N GLY A 72 2.04 -20.41 5.35
CA GLY A 72 2.30 -20.94 6.68
C GLY A 72 1.56 -22.23 6.94
N GLU A 73 1.92 -22.87 8.05
CA GLU A 73 1.31 -24.09 8.53
C GLU A 73 0.30 -23.78 9.63
N VAL A 74 -0.89 -24.36 9.53
CA VAL A 74 -1.97 -24.16 10.48
C VAL A 74 -2.40 -25.49 11.06
N GLN A 75 -2.29 -25.60 12.39
CA GLN A 75 -2.74 -26.76 13.13
C GLN A 75 -4.26 -26.89 13.06
N GLY A 76 -4.72 -28.00 12.49
CA GLY A 76 -6.12 -28.36 12.39
C GLY A 76 -6.53 -29.44 13.39
N SER A 77 -7.52 -30.24 12.97
CA SER A 77 -7.94 -31.46 13.68
C SER A 77 -7.00 -32.65 13.44
N GLN A 78 -6.20 -32.62 12.37
CA GLN A 78 -5.31 -33.70 11.97
C GLN A 78 -3.96 -33.68 12.71
N LEU A 79 -3.26 -34.81 12.68
CA LEU A 79 -1.90 -34.94 13.22
C LEU A 79 -0.93 -34.00 12.49
N GLU A 80 -1.00 -34.00 11.16
CA GLU A 80 -0.21 -33.12 10.30
C GLU A 80 -0.92 -31.75 10.17
N PRO A 81 -0.18 -30.63 10.33
CA PRO A 81 -0.69 -29.29 10.03
C PRO A 81 -1.07 -29.14 8.56
N PHE A 82 -1.99 -28.22 8.27
CA PHE A 82 -2.34 -27.86 6.90
C PHE A 82 -1.45 -26.73 6.41
N SER A 83 -0.93 -26.83 5.19
CA SER A 83 -0.24 -25.75 4.51
C SER A 83 -1.30 -24.82 3.92
N ALA A 84 -1.29 -23.55 4.31
CA ALA A 84 -2.17 -22.52 3.79
C ALA A 84 -1.33 -21.42 3.15
N SER A 85 -1.85 -20.82 2.09
CA SER A 85 -1.29 -19.61 1.50
C SER A 85 -2.35 -18.60 1.13
N VAL A 86 -1.99 -17.33 1.23
CA VAL A 86 -2.73 -16.18 0.73
C VAL A 86 -1.90 -15.59 -0.39
N ILE A 87 -2.46 -15.55 -1.58
CA ILE A 87 -1.83 -14.98 -2.76
C ILE A 87 -2.35 -13.56 -2.93
N VAL A 88 -1.44 -12.63 -3.16
CA VAL A 88 -1.75 -11.22 -3.40
C VAL A 88 -1.04 -10.80 -4.66
N ASP A 89 -1.74 -10.19 -5.61
CA ASP A 89 -1.11 -9.82 -6.88
C ASP A 89 0.10 -8.91 -6.65
N PRO A 90 1.32 -9.31 -7.09
CA PRO A 90 2.47 -8.43 -7.00
C PRO A 90 2.31 -7.27 -8.00
N LEU A 91 3.00 -6.16 -7.74
CA LEU A 91 3.03 -5.05 -8.69
C LEU A 91 3.84 -5.46 -9.93
N SER A 92 3.36 -5.06 -11.11
CA SER A 92 4.15 -5.16 -12.34
C SER A 92 5.36 -4.21 -12.29
N SER A 93 6.38 -4.46 -13.11
CA SER A 93 7.57 -3.60 -13.14
C SER A 93 7.24 -2.12 -13.33
N GLY A 94 6.36 -1.78 -14.28
CA GLY A 94 5.93 -0.39 -14.50
C GLY A 94 5.15 0.22 -13.33
N GLN A 95 4.45 -0.58 -12.54
CA GLN A 95 3.80 -0.10 -11.31
C GLN A 95 4.82 0.11 -10.17
N ILE A 96 5.88 -0.69 -10.14
CA ILE A 96 7.00 -0.53 -9.21
C ILE A 96 7.76 0.75 -9.56
N ASP A 97 8.11 0.96 -10.83
CA ASP A 97 8.80 2.18 -11.29
C ASP A 97 8.00 3.44 -10.93
N ALA A 98 6.69 3.45 -11.23
CA ALA A 98 5.81 4.55 -10.86
C ALA A 98 5.67 4.76 -9.34
N LEU A 99 5.78 3.70 -8.55
CA LEU A 99 5.80 3.79 -7.09
C LEU A 99 7.11 4.42 -6.60
N VAL A 100 8.25 3.98 -7.14
CA VAL A 100 9.58 4.53 -6.84
C VAL A 100 9.60 6.01 -7.15
N ASP A 101 9.25 6.42 -8.37
CA ASP A 101 9.21 7.84 -8.78
C ASP A 101 8.37 8.70 -7.84
N ARG A 102 7.22 8.17 -7.40
CA ARG A 102 6.30 8.86 -6.51
C ARG A 102 6.86 9.01 -5.09
N VAL A 103 7.54 7.99 -4.59
CA VAL A 103 8.20 8.03 -3.28
C VAL A 103 9.40 8.97 -3.33
N SER A 104 10.22 8.90 -4.38
CA SER A 104 11.39 9.76 -4.57
C SER A 104 11.04 11.23 -4.72
N SER A 105 9.91 11.54 -5.37
CA SER A 105 9.41 12.92 -5.50
C SER A 105 8.82 13.48 -4.20
N ASN A 106 8.65 12.67 -3.14
CA ASN A 106 8.06 13.10 -1.88
C ASN A 106 8.82 12.52 -0.67
N PRO A 107 9.86 13.22 -0.17
CA PRO A 107 10.69 12.74 0.94
C PRO A 107 9.90 12.36 2.22
N GLY A 108 8.74 12.98 2.45
CA GLY A 108 7.87 12.63 3.57
C GLY A 108 7.31 11.22 3.49
N MET A 109 6.98 10.73 2.28
CA MET A 109 6.49 9.36 2.09
C MET A 109 7.56 8.32 2.39
N LEU A 110 8.81 8.57 1.97
CA LEU A 110 9.93 7.69 2.31
C LEU A 110 10.16 7.65 3.81
N ALA A 111 10.14 8.81 4.48
CA ALA A 111 10.31 8.88 5.94
C ALA A 111 9.20 8.11 6.70
N GLU A 112 7.95 8.18 6.24
CA GLU A 112 6.84 7.39 6.79
C GLU A 112 7.08 5.89 6.60
N LEU A 113 7.42 5.44 5.39
CA LEU A 113 7.71 4.03 5.07
C LEU A 113 8.88 3.49 5.91
N ALA A 114 9.97 4.25 6.01
CA ALA A 114 11.13 3.92 6.83
C ALA A 114 10.78 3.85 8.33
N SER A 115 9.75 4.60 8.76
CA SER A 115 9.22 4.58 10.13
C SER A 115 8.15 3.50 10.34
N ASN A 116 8.01 2.53 9.43
CA ASN A 116 6.98 1.48 9.43
C ASN A 116 5.53 1.98 9.33
N ALA A 117 5.31 3.18 8.78
CA ALA A 117 3.99 3.70 8.48
C ALA A 117 3.71 3.66 6.97
N ILE A 118 2.48 3.36 6.59
CA ILE A 118 2.07 3.44 5.17
C ILE A 118 1.46 4.82 4.92
N PRO A 119 1.98 5.61 3.96
CA PRO A 119 1.34 6.84 3.54
C PRO A 119 -0.03 6.59 2.92
N GLN A 120 -1.02 7.41 3.28
CA GLN A 120 -2.39 7.29 2.74
C GLN A 120 -2.42 7.39 1.21
N ALA A 121 -1.49 8.16 0.63
CA ALA A 121 -1.34 8.33 -0.81
C ALA A 121 -0.96 7.03 -1.56
N LEU A 122 -0.35 6.06 -0.87
CA LEU A 122 0.08 4.78 -1.42
C LEU A 122 -0.92 3.65 -1.14
N ALA A 123 -2.00 3.93 -0.40
CA ALA A 123 -3.02 2.94 -0.01
C ALA A 123 -3.53 2.18 -1.23
N SER A 124 -3.97 2.91 -2.27
CA SER A 124 -4.54 2.39 -3.54
C SER A 124 -3.63 1.42 -4.27
N THR A 125 -2.31 1.57 -4.10
CA THR A 125 -1.30 0.79 -4.82
C THR A 125 -0.83 -0.40 -4.00
N LEU A 126 -0.61 -0.22 -2.70
CA LEU A 126 -0.02 -1.25 -1.84
C LEU A 126 -1.05 -2.18 -1.21
N LEU A 127 -2.23 -1.67 -0.82
CA LEU A 127 -3.24 -2.49 -0.16
C LEU A 127 -4.19 -3.10 -1.20
N PRO A 128 -4.77 -4.28 -0.93
CA PRO A 128 -5.79 -4.86 -1.80
C PRO A 128 -7.09 -4.05 -1.68
N HIS A 129 -7.65 -3.65 -2.82
CA HIS A 129 -8.93 -2.90 -2.92
C HIS A 129 -10.00 -3.71 -3.62
N ASP A 130 -9.59 -4.62 -4.51
CA ASP A 130 -10.50 -5.42 -5.30
C ASP A 130 -10.53 -6.86 -4.85
N LYS A 131 -11.71 -7.47 -4.98
CA LYS A 131 -11.92 -8.89 -4.65
C LYS A 131 -11.03 -9.85 -5.44
N GLY A 132 -10.60 -9.44 -6.64
CA GLY A 132 -9.74 -10.24 -7.50
C GLY A 132 -8.26 -10.24 -7.11
N GLN A 133 -7.84 -9.36 -6.20
CA GLN A 133 -6.43 -9.22 -5.83
C GLN A 133 -5.99 -10.15 -4.69
N LEU A 134 -6.92 -10.95 -4.16
CA LEU A 134 -6.69 -11.89 -3.07
C LEU A 134 -7.19 -13.28 -3.47
N ASP A 135 -6.28 -14.23 -3.44
CA ASP A 135 -6.53 -15.64 -3.72
C ASP A 135 -6.02 -16.48 -2.52
N PHE A 136 -6.56 -17.68 -2.34
CA PHE A 136 -6.31 -18.52 -1.17
C PHE A 136 -6.13 -19.98 -1.57
N ASP A 137 -5.08 -20.61 -1.04
CA ASP A 137 -4.88 -22.05 -1.18
C ASP A 137 -4.69 -22.69 0.20
N CYS A 138 -5.16 -23.93 0.35
CA CYS A 138 -4.98 -24.69 1.57
C CYS A 138 -5.14 -26.20 1.34
N THR A 139 -4.25 -26.99 1.92
CA THR A 139 -4.31 -28.47 1.83
C THR A 139 -5.44 -29.10 2.64
N CYS A 140 -6.31 -28.30 3.26
CA CYS A 140 -7.42 -28.80 4.06
C CYS A 140 -8.61 -29.23 3.17
N PRO A 141 -9.40 -30.23 3.61
CA PRO A 141 -10.53 -30.76 2.83
C PRO A 141 -11.77 -29.84 2.83
N ASP A 142 -11.62 -28.57 3.21
CA ASP A 142 -12.71 -27.60 3.27
C ASP A 142 -12.73 -26.76 1.99
N ASP A 143 -13.71 -27.03 1.13
CA ASP A 143 -13.95 -26.38 -0.17
C ASP A 143 -14.35 -24.89 -0.07
N GLY A 144 -14.20 -24.29 1.12
CA GLY A 144 -14.52 -22.90 1.37
C GLY A 144 -13.47 -21.92 0.90
N TRP A 145 -13.92 -20.76 0.45
CA TRP A 145 -13.06 -19.70 -0.06
C TRP A 145 -13.25 -18.38 0.70
N PRO A 146 -12.27 -17.94 1.50
CA PRO A 146 -11.18 -18.71 2.09
C PRO A 146 -11.68 -19.78 3.09
N CYS A 147 -10.87 -20.83 3.29
CA CYS A 147 -11.10 -21.76 4.39
C CYS A 147 -10.72 -21.12 5.74
N LYS A 148 -11.10 -21.74 6.85
CA LYS A 148 -10.76 -21.23 8.20
C LYS A 148 -9.25 -21.13 8.46
N HIS A 149 -8.42 -21.95 7.80
CA HIS A 149 -6.97 -21.97 8.00
C HIS A 149 -6.31 -20.79 7.25
N ALA A 150 -6.65 -20.58 5.98
CA ALA A 150 -6.21 -19.42 5.22
C ALA A 150 -6.67 -18.11 5.87
N ALA A 151 -7.91 -18.05 6.38
CA ALA A 151 -8.38 -16.90 7.16
C ALA A 151 -7.59 -16.68 8.46
N ALA A 152 -7.18 -17.75 9.15
CA ALA A 152 -6.33 -17.63 10.34
C ALA A 152 -4.93 -17.10 10.01
N LEU A 153 -4.32 -17.61 8.93
CA LEU A 153 -3.03 -17.13 8.42
C LEU A 153 -3.11 -15.64 8.08
N MET A 154 -4.17 -15.21 7.38
CA MET A 154 -4.37 -13.81 7.02
C MET A 154 -4.48 -12.91 8.27
N TYR A 155 -5.22 -13.32 9.31
CA TYR A 155 -5.28 -12.51 10.54
C TYR A 155 -3.92 -12.33 11.22
N ILE A 156 -3.07 -13.35 11.23
CA ILE A 156 -1.70 -13.20 11.74
C ILE A 156 -0.88 -12.33 10.79
N ALA A 157 -1.03 -12.49 9.47
CA ALA A 157 -0.38 -11.64 8.49
C ALA A 157 -0.76 -10.15 8.64
N ALA A 158 -2.02 -9.86 8.95
CA ALA A 158 -2.50 -8.51 9.21
C ALA A 158 -1.79 -7.88 10.43
N GLU A 159 -1.49 -8.67 11.47
CA GLU A 159 -0.70 -8.18 12.62
C GLU A 159 0.77 -7.92 12.26
N HIS A 160 1.32 -8.68 11.32
CA HIS A 160 2.67 -8.44 10.79
C HIS A 160 2.71 -7.18 9.91
N ILE A 161 1.71 -7.00 9.05
CA ILE A 161 1.53 -5.79 8.23
C ILE A 161 1.28 -4.55 9.10
N ASP A 162 0.51 -4.68 10.18
CA ASP A 162 0.33 -3.62 11.19
C ASP A 162 1.66 -3.20 11.83
N ALA A 163 2.56 -4.16 12.03
CA ALA A 163 3.82 -3.95 12.74
C ALA A 163 4.93 -3.38 11.86
N SER A 164 4.90 -3.70 10.56
CA SER A 164 5.96 -3.32 9.64
C SER A 164 5.47 -3.15 8.21
N ALA A 165 5.67 -1.94 7.68
CA ALA A 165 5.34 -1.58 6.30
C ALA A 165 6.17 -2.39 5.28
N THR A 166 7.37 -2.86 5.63
CA THR A 166 8.17 -3.71 4.73
C THR A 166 7.44 -4.99 4.36
N THR A 167 6.63 -5.54 5.27
CA THR A 167 5.82 -6.75 4.99
C THR A 167 4.92 -6.58 3.76
N ILE A 168 4.23 -5.43 3.63
CA ILE A 168 3.36 -5.19 2.47
C ILE A 168 4.18 -4.86 1.22
N LEU A 169 5.34 -4.20 1.38
CA LEU A 169 6.25 -3.90 0.28
C LEU A 169 6.80 -5.20 -0.33
N THR A 170 7.33 -6.10 0.50
CA THR A 170 7.80 -7.42 0.09
C THR A 170 6.68 -8.21 -0.61
N LEU A 171 5.47 -8.20 -0.04
CA LEU A 171 4.32 -8.86 -0.64
C LEU A 171 3.98 -8.30 -2.03
N ARG A 172 4.12 -6.99 -2.23
CA ARG A 172 3.95 -6.33 -3.53
C ARG A 172 5.17 -6.44 -4.44
N GLY A 173 6.26 -7.03 -3.96
CA GLY A 173 7.50 -7.24 -4.71
C GLY A 173 8.38 -5.99 -4.78
N VAL A 174 8.24 -5.09 -3.82
CA VAL A 174 9.02 -3.87 -3.68
C VAL A 174 9.99 -4.05 -2.51
N ASP A 175 11.26 -3.77 -2.73
CA ASP A 175 12.25 -3.73 -1.67
C ASP A 175 12.33 -2.30 -1.10
N LEU A 176 12.34 -2.18 0.23
CA LEU A 176 12.49 -0.87 0.87
C LEU A 176 13.90 -0.30 0.60
N ASP A 177 14.91 -1.16 0.54
CA ASP A 177 16.28 -0.72 0.26
C ASP A 177 16.37 -0.14 -1.15
N GLN A 178 15.70 -0.74 -2.15
CA GLN A 178 15.59 -0.17 -3.50
C GLN A 178 14.87 1.18 -3.52
N LEU A 179 13.87 1.39 -2.65
CA LEU A 179 13.20 2.69 -2.53
C LEU A 179 14.11 3.75 -1.90
N ILE A 180 14.97 3.37 -0.95
CA ILE A 180 15.92 4.27 -0.30
C ILE A 180 17.08 4.59 -1.26
N GLU A 181 17.62 3.58 -1.93
CA GLU A 181 18.66 3.72 -2.95
C GLU A 181 18.16 4.55 -4.14
N GLY A 182 16.92 4.35 -4.61
CA GLY A 182 16.34 5.20 -5.67
C GLY A 182 16.18 6.69 -5.29
N VAL A 183 16.30 7.04 -4.00
CA VAL A 183 16.40 8.44 -3.53
C VAL A 183 17.86 8.87 -3.35
N GLY A 184 18.75 7.95 -3.00
CA GLY A 184 20.20 8.20 -2.91
C GLY A 184 20.91 8.28 -4.27
N GLU A 185 20.44 7.52 -5.25
CA GLU A 185 20.88 7.48 -6.65
C GLU A 185 20.23 8.55 -7.52
N ALA A 186 19.37 9.41 -6.94
CA ALA A 186 19.27 10.78 -7.41
C ALA A 186 20.62 11.47 -7.07
N GLU A 187 21.68 11.00 -7.72
CA GLU A 187 23.05 11.46 -7.57
C GLU A 187 23.07 12.94 -7.96
N VAL A 188 23.15 13.80 -6.95
CA VAL A 188 23.99 14.97 -7.08
C VAL A 188 25.41 14.41 -7.06
N GLU A 189 26.05 14.28 -8.22
CA GLU A 189 27.49 14.01 -8.29
C GLU A 189 28.22 15.09 -7.49
N VAL A 190 28.65 14.79 -6.27
CA VAL A 190 29.55 15.66 -5.52
C VAL A 190 30.96 15.18 -5.79
N GLY A 191 31.59 15.76 -6.82
CA GLY A 191 33.00 15.58 -7.11
C GLY A 191 33.85 15.94 -5.90
N THR A 192 34.71 15.03 -5.47
CA THR A 192 35.52 15.18 -4.24
C THR A 192 36.78 16.04 -4.43
N ASP A 193 36.98 16.65 -5.59
CA ASP A 193 38.08 17.58 -5.88
C ASP A 193 37.65 19.05 -6.02
N ASP A 194 36.36 19.37 -5.82
CA ASP A 194 35.83 20.72 -5.99
C ASP A 194 35.05 21.20 -4.77
N TRP A 195 35.79 21.58 -3.72
CA TRP A 195 35.23 22.02 -2.44
C TRP A 195 34.37 23.30 -2.54
N PHE A 196 34.53 24.08 -3.62
CA PHE A 196 33.83 25.36 -3.82
C PHE A 196 32.81 25.36 -4.96
N GLY A 197 32.72 24.29 -5.76
CA GLY A 197 31.77 24.22 -6.88
C GLY A 197 32.26 24.95 -8.14
N ASP A 198 33.57 25.13 -8.32
CA ASP A 198 34.19 25.80 -9.46
C ASP A 198 34.17 24.96 -10.76
N GLU A 199 34.06 23.62 -10.66
CA GLU A 199 34.04 22.65 -11.75
C GLU A 199 32.71 21.87 -11.86
N MET A 200 31.76 22.10 -10.94
CA MET A 200 30.45 21.45 -10.94
C MET A 200 29.59 21.90 -12.16
N GLU A 201 29.40 21.01 -13.13
CA GLU A 201 28.40 21.22 -14.18
C GLU A 201 27.00 20.99 -13.60
N PHE A 202 26.28 22.09 -13.35
CA PHE A 202 24.90 22.02 -12.89
C PHE A 202 24.04 21.24 -13.90
N PRO A 203 23.12 20.37 -13.43
CA PRO A 203 22.13 19.79 -14.31
C PRO A 203 21.42 20.93 -15.03
N ALA A 204 21.15 20.74 -16.32
CA ALA A 204 20.41 21.73 -17.09
C ALA A 204 19.17 22.11 -16.29
N LEU A 205 19.00 23.42 -16.02
CA LEU A 205 17.83 23.90 -15.30
C LEU A 205 16.60 23.21 -15.90
N PRO A 206 15.70 22.67 -15.06
CA PRO A 206 14.47 22.12 -15.59
C PRO A 206 13.89 23.19 -16.49
N LYS A 207 13.61 22.84 -17.74
CA LYS A 207 12.96 23.75 -18.66
C LYS A 207 11.49 23.65 -18.31
N PRO A 208 10.93 24.56 -17.49
CA PRO A 208 9.51 24.52 -17.25
C PRO A 208 8.82 24.64 -18.60
N ASP A 209 7.84 23.78 -18.86
CA ASP A 209 6.92 24.06 -19.94
C ASP A 209 6.29 25.42 -19.66
N PHE A 210 6.20 26.25 -20.70
CA PHE A 210 5.61 27.57 -20.57
C PHE A 210 4.16 27.42 -20.08
N ALA A 211 3.93 27.74 -18.81
CA ALA A 211 2.62 27.84 -18.19
C ALA A 211 2.29 29.34 -18.06
N PRO A 212 1.25 29.84 -18.74
CA PRO A 212 0.78 31.20 -18.53
C PRO A 212 0.43 31.41 -17.06
N ALA A 213 0.94 32.46 -16.41
CA ALA A 213 0.61 32.76 -15.00
C ALA A 213 -0.90 32.88 -14.75
N VAL A 214 -1.67 33.20 -15.79
CA VAL A 214 -3.15 33.24 -15.78
C VAL A 214 -3.82 31.89 -15.60
N ASP A 215 -3.12 30.79 -15.87
CA ASP A 215 -3.65 29.43 -15.72
C ASP A 215 -3.49 28.91 -14.28
N ASP A 216 -2.55 29.49 -13.51
CA ASP A 216 -2.37 29.23 -12.07
C ASP A 216 -3.22 30.15 -11.16
N LEU A 217 -3.80 31.21 -11.72
CA LEU A 217 -4.66 32.14 -10.99
C LEU A 217 -6.09 31.59 -10.88
N ASP A 218 -6.67 31.68 -9.68
CA ASP A 218 -8.11 31.43 -9.50
C ASP A 218 -8.92 32.49 -10.28
N MET A 219 -9.50 32.06 -11.40
CA MET A 219 -10.28 32.91 -12.29
C MET A 219 -11.49 33.56 -11.59
N MET A 220 -12.05 32.93 -10.56
CA MET A 220 -13.15 33.51 -9.79
C MET A 220 -12.67 34.65 -8.90
N VAL A 221 -11.47 34.53 -8.31
CA VAL A 221 -10.84 35.60 -7.52
C VAL A 221 -10.45 36.77 -8.40
N LEU A 222 -9.85 36.50 -9.57
CA LEU A 222 -9.47 37.56 -10.52
C LEU A 222 -10.69 38.33 -11.05
N ARG A 223 -11.75 37.62 -11.45
CA ARG A 223 -13.01 38.24 -11.88
C ARG A 223 -13.69 39.04 -10.76
N ARG A 224 -13.56 38.61 -9.51
CA ARG A 224 -14.07 39.34 -8.34
C ARG A 224 -13.28 40.63 -8.10
N ALA A 225 -11.95 40.57 -8.19
CA ALA A 225 -11.08 41.73 -8.03
C ALA A 225 -11.33 42.78 -9.13
N LEU A 226 -11.42 42.36 -10.40
CA LEU A 226 -11.66 43.28 -11.52
C LEU A 226 -13.08 43.89 -11.49
N ARG A 227 -14.09 43.18 -10.99
CA ARG A 227 -15.41 43.79 -10.75
C ARG A 227 -15.39 44.79 -9.60
N SER A 228 -14.53 44.60 -8.60
CA SER A 228 -14.43 45.54 -7.48
C SER A 228 -13.89 46.91 -7.88
N THR A 229 -13.18 47.01 -9.01
CA THR A 229 -12.69 48.28 -9.58
C THR A 229 -13.71 48.98 -10.47
N GLY A 230 -14.92 48.43 -10.62
CA GLY A 230 -16.00 49.02 -11.42
C GLY A 230 -15.90 48.73 -12.93
N SER A 231 -15.07 47.77 -13.34
CA SER A 231 -14.95 47.37 -14.75
C SER A 231 -16.16 46.54 -15.19
N GLU A 232 -16.65 46.82 -16.39
CA GLU A 232 -17.78 46.09 -16.97
C GLU A 232 -17.34 44.67 -17.39
N GLU A 233 -18.25 43.69 -17.35
CA GLU A 233 -17.93 42.26 -17.55
C GLU A 233 -17.27 41.98 -18.92
N HIS A 234 -17.66 42.72 -19.96
CA HIS A 234 -17.08 42.61 -21.29
C HIS A 234 -15.62 43.11 -21.36
N GLU A 235 -15.26 44.12 -20.58
CA GLU A 235 -13.88 44.63 -20.47
C GLU A 235 -13.00 43.66 -19.69
N VAL A 236 -13.54 43.06 -18.63
CA VAL A 236 -12.88 42.01 -17.84
C VAL A 236 -12.58 40.79 -18.71
N THR A 237 -13.54 40.35 -19.52
CA THR A 237 -13.37 39.20 -20.41
C THR A 237 -12.29 39.49 -21.46
N ARG A 238 -12.33 40.65 -22.11
CA ARG A 238 -11.32 41.07 -23.09
C ARG A 238 -9.92 41.18 -22.45
N GLY A 239 -9.82 41.77 -21.27
CA GLY A 239 -8.55 41.90 -20.56
C GLY A 239 -7.92 40.56 -20.19
N VAL A 240 -8.72 39.57 -19.80
CA VAL A 240 -8.25 38.20 -19.53
C VAL A 240 -7.77 37.51 -20.81
N GLU A 241 -8.47 37.71 -21.93
CA GLU A 241 -8.05 37.18 -23.24
C GLU A 241 -6.76 37.82 -23.74
N ASP A 242 -6.63 39.15 -23.62
CA ASP A 242 -5.41 39.89 -23.98
C ASP A 242 -4.23 39.46 -23.12
N LEU A 243 -4.44 39.26 -21.81
CA LEU A 243 -3.42 38.77 -20.90
C LEU A 243 -2.99 37.34 -21.26
N ARG A 244 -3.93 36.45 -21.58
CA ARG A 244 -3.66 35.10 -22.09
C ARG A 244 -2.87 35.11 -23.40
N ALA A 245 -3.23 36.01 -24.32
CA ALA A 245 -2.54 36.15 -25.60
C ALA A 245 -1.13 36.75 -25.43
N PHE A 246 -0.95 37.68 -24.49
CA PHE A 246 0.35 38.25 -24.15
C PHE A 246 1.28 37.19 -23.57
N TYR A 247 0.82 36.43 -22.56
CA TYR A 247 1.62 35.36 -21.97
C TYR A 247 2.00 34.32 -23.03
N ARG A 248 1.07 33.85 -23.87
CA ARG A 248 1.41 32.89 -24.95
C ARG A 248 2.42 33.38 -26.00
N ARG A 249 2.76 34.67 -26.03
CA ARG A 249 3.76 35.25 -26.94
C ARG A 249 5.15 35.41 -26.29
N LEU A 250 5.22 35.34 -24.96
CA LEU A 250 6.47 35.31 -24.19
C LEU A 250 7.06 33.90 -24.21
#